data_AF-A0A821EPW6-F1
#
_entry.id   AF-A0A821EPW6-F1
#
_cell.length_a   1.000
_cell.length_b   1.000
_cell.length_c   1.000
_cell.angle_alpha   90.00
_cell.angle_beta   90.00
_cell.angle_gamma   90.00
#
_symmetry.space_group_name_H-M   'P 1'
#
loop_
_entity.id
_entity.type
_entity.pdbx_description
1 polymer ?
#
loop_
_entity_poly.entity_id
_entity_poly.type
_entity_poly.pdbx_seq_one_letter_code
_entity_poly.pdbx_strand_id
1 'polypeptide(L)'
;MYFVRSTPIIVTLLLIITLIEAKPTYRSLSSRNIKDRIKYFLNLTGVENEYARFLNFLNIYPPTDNVKMRSFYNELFSINAYLSDLTRSYAKYYALDEINELIIFYSSSVGQKLIQANSELNRRMEDIMLTKISDYIFTSSEHGFSIPL
;
A
#
# COMPACT_ATOMS: atom_id res chain seq x y z
N MET A 1 -14.34 -16.47 -9.99
CA MET A 1 -13.86 -16.42 -8.59
C MET A 1 -13.02 -15.16 -8.40
N TYR A 2 -13.59 -14.09 -7.85
CA TYR A 2 -12.82 -12.89 -7.49
C TYR A 2 -12.11 -13.19 -6.17
N PHE A 3 -10.87 -13.68 -6.26
CA PHE A 3 -10.00 -13.67 -5.09
C PHE A 3 -9.88 -12.22 -4.66
N VAL A 4 -10.44 -11.88 -3.50
CA VAL A 4 -10.12 -10.66 -2.77
C VAL A 4 -8.64 -10.80 -2.43
N ARG A 5 -7.79 -10.36 -3.35
CA ARG A 5 -6.34 -10.24 -3.17
C ARG A 5 -6.16 -9.16 -2.12
N SER A 6 -6.11 -9.60 -0.87
CA SER A 6 -5.47 -8.86 0.21
C SER A 6 -4.01 -8.70 -0.18
N THR A 7 -3.74 -7.65 -0.96
CA THR A 7 -2.39 -7.15 -1.14
C THR A 7 -1.84 -6.89 0.28
N PRO A 8 -0.60 -7.28 0.59
CA PRO A 8 0.04 -7.06 1.89
C PRO A 8 0.29 -5.58 2.22
N ILE A 9 -0.39 -4.68 1.52
CA ILE A 9 -0.82 -3.38 2.03
C ILE A 9 -1.62 -3.57 3.32
N ILE A 10 -2.29 -4.72 3.54
CA ILE A 10 -2.87 -5.07 4.84
C ILE A 10 -1.79 -5.23 5.92
N VAL A 11 -0.54 -5.60 5.62
CA VAL A 11 0.53 -5.65 6.63
C VAL A 11 1.06 -4.25 6.96
N THR A 12 1.14 -3.36 5.97
CA THR A 12 1.45 -1.94 6.21
C THR A 12 0.28 -1.20 6.88
N LEU A 13 -0.98 -1.55 6.55
CA LEU A 13 -2.20 -1.11 7.26
C LEU A 13 -2.34 -1.75 8.63
N LEU A 14 -1.88 -2.99 8.84
CA LEU A 14 -1.86 -3.66 10.15
C LEU A 14 -0.77 -3.07 11.03
N LEU A 15 0.37 -2.65 10.48
CA LEU A 15 1.34 -1.84 11.22
C LEU A 15 0.72 -0.50 11.64
N ILE A 16 -0.06 0.14 10.77
CA ILE A 16 -0.87 1.32 11.13
C ILE A 16 -1.90 0.96 12.22
N ILE A 17 -2.57 -0.19 12.16
CA ILE A 17 -3.57 -0.62 13.16
C ILE A 17 -2.94 -1.05 14.49
N THR A 18 -1.76 -1.67 14.51
CA THR A 18 -1.00 -1.94 15.75
C THR A 18 -0.42 -0.67 16.37
N LEU A 19 -0.25 0.40 15.58
CA LEU A 19 0.07 1.75 16.05
C LEU A 19 -1.18 2.56 16.44
N ILE A 20 -2.41 2.14 16.12
CA ILE A 20 -3.67 2.79 16.54
C ILE A 20 -3.92 2.64 18.05
N GLU A 21 -3.22 1.74 18.75
CA GLU A 21 -3.19 1.72 20.21
C GLU A 21 -2.24 2.78 20.82
N ALA A 22 -1.44 3.48 20.02
CA ALA A 22 -0.64 4.61 20.46
C ALA A 22 -1.48 5.89 20.44
N LYS A 23 -1.64 6.46 21.63
CA LYS A 23 -2.48 7.63 21.99
C LYS A 23 -2.46 8.78 20.97
N PRO A 24 -3.58 9.51 20.81
CA PRO A 24 -3.62 10.72 20.00
C PRO A 24 -2.78 11.83 20.68
N THR A 25 -1.56 12.04 20.21
CA THR A 25 -0.71 13.12 20.72
C THR A 25 -0.90 14.36 19.85
N TYR A 26 -1.83 15.22 20.25
CA TYR A 26 -1.94 16.57 19.68
C TYR A 26 -0.74 17.42 20.13
N ARG A 27 0.19 17.70 19.20
CA ARG A 27 1.07 18.87 19.30
C ARG A 27 1.10 19.60 17.96
N SER A 28 0.57 20.82 17.93
CA SER A 28 0.57 21.69 16.76
C SER A 28 1.98 22.25 16.52
N LEU A 29 2.78 21.52 15.75
CA LEU A 29 3.83 22.13 14.94
C LEU A 29 3.23 22.54 13.59
N SER A 30 3.76 23.62 13.02
CA SER A 30 3.35 24.18 11.72
C SER A 30 2.95 23.08 10.73
N SER A 31 1.65 23.01 10.43
CA SER A 31 1.03 21.93 9.63
C SER A 31 1.61 21.82 8.22
N ARG A 32 2.32 22.84 7.75
CA ARG A 32 3.06 22.84 6.48
C ARG A 32 4.35 21.99 6.58
N ASN A 33 5.14 22.16 7.64
CA ASN A 33 6.42 21.47 7.79
C ASN A 33 6.25 19.94 7.87
N ILE A 34 5.25 19.47 8.62
CA ILE A 34 4.95 18.04 8.70
C ILE A 34 4.49 17.44 7.36
N LYS A 35 3.67 18.16 6.59
CA LYS A 35 3.21 17.69 5.27
C LYS A 35 4.35 17.52 4.28
N ASP A 36 5.31 18.45 4.27
CA ASP A 36 6.45 18.37 3.36
C ASP A 36 7.38 17.19 3.73
N ARG A 37 7.58 16.94 5.02
CA ARG A 37 8.35 15.78 5.50
C ARG A 37 7.65 14.46 5.20
N ILE A 38 6.33 14.39 5.35
CA ILE A 38 5.56 13.20 4.97
C ILE A 38 5.67 12.95 3.47
N LYS A 39 5.54 13.98 2.61
CA LYS A 39 5.72 13.81 1.16
C LYS A 39 7.10 13.25 0.81
N TYR A 40 8.14 13.77 1.46
CA TYR A 40 9.50 13.26 1.30
C TYR A 40 9.59 11.77 1.71
N PHE A 41 9.01 11.41 2.85
CA PHE A 41 8.93 10.03 3.30
C PHE A 41 8.19 9.09 2.32
N LEU A 42 7.05 9.52 1.78
CA LEU A 42 6.27 8.74 0.80
C LEU A 42 7.07 8.51 -0.49
N ASN A 43 7.83 9.51 -0.94
CA ASN A 43 8.70 9.36 -2.10
C ASN A 43 9.87 8.42 -1.82
N LEU A 44 10.50 8.53 -0.64
CA LEU A 44 11.60 7.67 -0.20
C LEU A 44 11.21 6.19 -0.17
N THR A 45 9.96 5.90 0.19
CA THR A 45 9.42 4.52 0.28
C THR A 45 8.90 3.98 -1.06
N GLY A 46 8.93 4.77 -2.13
CA GLY A 46 8.54 4.33 -3.47
C GLY A 46 7.03 4.18 -3.65
N VAL A 47 6.23 5.02 -2.99
CA VAL A 47 4.75 5.01 -3.07
C VAL A 47 4.23 5.16 -4.51
N GLU A 48 4.99 5.78 -5.41
CA GLU A 48 4.65 5.88 -6.84
C GLU A 48 4.58 4.51 -7.53
N ASN A 49 5.47 3.58 -7.16
CA ASN A 49 5.46 2.21 -7.69
C ASN A 49 4.22 1.46 -7.22
N GLU A 50 3.84 1.66 -5.95
CA GLU A 50 2.65 1.08 -5.35
C GLU A 50 1.36 1.62 -5.99
N TYR A 51 1.32 2.93 -6.22
CA TYR A 51 0.24 3.59 -6.95
C TYR A 51 0.04 2.98 -8.35
N ALA A 52 1.12 2.87 -9.13
CA ALA A 52 1.05 2.27 -10.47
C ALA A 52 0.61 0.80 -10.42
N ARG A 53 1.10 0.04 -9.43
CA ARG A 53 0.69 -1.35 -9.21
C ARG A 53 -0.81 -1.46 -8.92
N PHE A 54 -1.37 -0.57 -8.11
CA PHE A 54 -2.79 -0.59 -7.77
C PHE A 54 -3.71 -0.33 -8.96
N LEU A 55 -3.39 0.68 -9.78
CA LEU A 55 -4.20 0.97 -10.97
C LEU A 55 -4.22 -0.21 -11.93
N ASN A 56 -3.05 -0.83 -12.16
CA ASN A 56 -2.94 -2.03 -12.99
C ASN A 56 -3.69 -3.20 -12.38
N PHE A 57 -3.56 -3.43 -11.08
CA PHE A 57 -4.22 -4.54 -10.39
C PHE A 57 -5.76 -4.43 -10.46
N LEU A 58 -6.30 -3.24 -10.27
CA LEU A 58 -7.75 -2.99 -10.29
C LEU A 58 -8.32 -2.80 -11.70
N ASN A 59 -7.48 -2.89 -12.74
CA ASN A 59 -7.85 -2.60 -14.13
C ASN A 59 -8.51 -1.21 -14.29
N ILE A 60 -8.01 -0.22 -13.52
CA ILE A 60 -8.49 1.16 -13.57
C ILE A 60 -7.67 1.88 -14.62
N TYR A 61 -8.27 2.11 -15.79
CA TYR A 61 -7.63 2.74 -16.94
C TYR A 61 -8.35 4.04 -17.33
N PRO A 62 -7.61 5.04 -17.85
CA PRO A 62 -8.22 6.28 -18.31
C PRO A 62 -9.17 5.99 -19.47
N PRO A 63 -10.41 6.51 -19.45
CA PRO A 63 -11.34 6.36 -20.57
C PRO A 63 -10.79 7.08 -21.81
N THR A 64 -10.87 6.42 -22.97
CA THR A 64 -10.30 6.91 -24.24
C THR A 64 -11.26 7.83 -24.99
N ASP A 65 -12.57 7.56 -24.92
CA ASP A 65 -13.53 8.13 -25.86
C ASP A 65 -14.30 9.33 -25.29
N ASN A 66 -14.11 9.63 -24.00
CA ASN A 66 -14.84 10.69 -23.31
C ASN A 66 -13.90 11.63 -22.56
N VAL A 67 -13.67 12.81 -23.14
CA VAL A 67 -12.76 13.84 -22.60
C VAL A 67 -13.17 14.29 -21.19
N LYS A 68 -14.46 14.46 -20.91
CA LYS A 68 -14.94 14.85 -19.56
C LYS A 68 -14.64 13.76 -18.55
N MET A 69 -14.94 12.51 -18.89
CA MET A 69 -14.68 11.37 -18.01
C MET A 69 -13.18 11.14 -17.82
N ARG A 70 -12.37 11.41 -18.84
CA ARG A 70 -10.90 11.38 -18.74
C ARG A 70 -10.36 12.47 -17.83
N SER A 71 -10.97 13.66 -17.85
CA SER A 71 -10.63 14.73 -16.91
C SER A 71 -10.93 14.34 -15.46
N PHE A 72 -12.13 13.79 -15.20
CA PHE A 72 -12.49 13.28 -13.86
C PHE A 72 -11.57 12.14 -13.41
N TYR A 73 -11.24 11.22 -14.32
CA TYR A 73 -10.27 10.17 -14.04
C TYR A 73 -8.92 10.76 -13.61
N ASN A 74 -8.39 11.72 -14.37
CA ASN A 74 -7.10 12.34 -14.06
C ASN A 74 -7.13 13.12 -12.74
N GLU A 75 -8.28 13.66 -12.35
CA GLU A 75 -8.43 14.33 -11.06
C GLU A 75 -8.36 13.34 -9.89
N LEU A 76 -9.21 12.30 -9.94
CA LEU A 76 -9.37 11.32 -8.84
C LEU A 76 -8.21 10.31 -8.76
N PHE A 77 -7.73 9.88 -9.91
CA PHE A 77 -6.64 8.93 -10.06
C PHE A 77 -5.40 9.65 -10.61
N SER A 78 -5.04 10.77 -10.00
CA SER A 78 -3.68 11.31 -10.14
C SER A 78 -2.81 10.86 -8.98
N ILE A 79 -1.52 10.70 -9.27
CA ILE A 79 -0.52 10.48 -8.23
C ILE A 79 -0.53 11.61 -7.18
N ASN A 80 -0.82 12.84 -7.60
CA ASN A 80 -0.90 13.99 -6.71
C ASN A 80 -2.07 13.90 -5.74
N ALA A 81 -3.26 13.48 -6.21
CA ALA A 81 -4.40 13.23 -5.34
C ALA A 81 -4.09 12.12 -4.34
N TYR A 82 -3.51 11.02 -4.81
CA TYR A 82 -3.12 9.89 -3.98
C TYR A 82 -2.09 10.28 -2.90
N LEU A 83 -1.02 10.99 -3.27
CA LEU A 83 -0.03 11.50 -2.32
C LEU A 83 -0.63 12.49 -1.33
N SER A 84 -1.57 13.34 -1.75
CA SER A 84 -2.26 14.29 -0.87
C SER A 84 -3.09 13.57 0.19
N ASP A 85 -3.85 12.55 -0.20
CA ASP A 85 -4.68 11.78 0.73
C ASP A 85 -3.85 10.91 1.68
N LEU A 86 -2.76 10.31 1.20
CA LEU A 86 -1.79 9.65 2.06
C LEU A 86 -1.13 10.64 3.02
N THR A 87 -0.72 11.81 2.53
CA THR A 87 -0.12 12.85 3.37
C THR A 87 -1.07 13.25 4.50
N ARG A 88 -2.35 13.42 4.21
CA ARG A 88 -3.38 13.72 5.20
C ARG A 88 -3.54 12.59 6.21
N SER A 89 -3.50 11.34 5.74
CA SER A 89 -3.62 10.15 6.60
C SER A 89 -2.44 10.03 7.55
N TYR A 90 -1.21 10.16 7.06
CA TYR A 90 -0.02 10.16 7.91
C TYR A 90 -0.01 11.32 8.92
N ALA A 91 -0.39 12.53 8.50
CA ALA A 91 -0.45 13.68 9.40
C ALA A 91 -1.51 13.54 10.52
N LYS A 92 -2.46 12.60 10.38
CA LYS A 92 -3.44 12.29 11.42
C LYS A 92 -2.87 11.39 12.52
N TYR A 93 -1.95 10.50 12.16
CA TYR A 93 -1.48 9.43 13.04
C TYR A 93 -0.05 9.63 13.54
N TYR A 94 0.74 10.45 12.87
CA TYR A 94 2.15 10.66 13.22
C TYR A 94 2.44 12.12 13.53
N ALA A 95 3.24 12.34 14.55
CA ALA A 95 3.91 13.59 14.85
C ALA A 95 5.14 13.79 13.94
N LEU A 96 5.64 15.03 13.90
CA LEU A 96 6.74 15.41 13.02
C LEU A 96 8.05 14.66 13.34
N ASP A 97 8.35 14.48 14.62
CA ASP A 97 9.48 13.70 15.13
C ASP A 97 9.40 12.24 14.72
N GLU A 98 8.23 11.62 14.85
CA GLU A 98 8.01 10.23 14.40
C GLU A 98 8.22 10.08 12.89
N ILE A 99 7.71 11.02 12.09
CA ILE A 99 7.99 11.05 10.64
C ILE A 99 9.49 11.20 10.36
N ASN A 100 10.21 12.00 11.15
CA ASN A 100 11.65 12.15 10.99
C ASN A 100 12.42 10.86 11.32
N GLU A 101 12.00 10.14 12.37
CA GLU A 101 12.57 8.84 12.72
C GLU A 101 12.33 7.80 11.61
N LEU A 102 11.12 7.76 11.06
CA LEU A 102 10.81 6.91 9.90
C LEU A 102 11.72 7.27 8.72
N ILE A 103 11.89 8.56 8.41
CA ILE A 103 12.80 8.99 7.35
C ILE A 103 14.22 8.50 7.60
N ILE A 104 14.75 8.64 8.81
CA ILE A 104 16.10 8.19 9.17
C ILE A 104 16.22 6.68 8.96
N PHE A 105 15.25 5.91 9.48
CA PHE A 105 15.24 4.46 9.34
C PHE A 105 15.19 4.02 7.88
N TYR A 106 14.24 4.54 7.10
CA TYR A 106 14.08 4.17 5.69
C TYR A 106 15.21 4.68 4.81
N SER A 107 15.98 5.68 5.24
CA SER A 107 17.21 6.11 4.56
C SER A 107 18.42 5.22 4.89
N SER A 108 18.36 4.40 5.94
CA SER A 108 19.44 3.49 6.32
C SER A 108 19.57 2.31 5.35
N SER A 109 20.73 1.63 5.35
CA SER A 109 20.96 0.43 4.55
C SER A 109 19.95 -0.68 4.84
N VAL A 110 19.56 -0.83 6.11
CA VAL A 110 18.56 -1.80 6.55
C VAL A 110 17.17 -1.41 6.04
N GLY A 111 16.79 -0.13 6.15
CA GLY A 111 15.51 0.38 5.65
C GLY A 111 15.37 0.24 4.13
N GLN A 112 16.43 0.54 3.39
CA GLN A 112 16.47 0.34 1.93
C GLN A 112 16.39 -1.14 1.55
N LYS A 113 17.10 -2.01 2.28
CA LYS A 113 16.98 -3.46 2.11
C LYS A 113 15.56 -3.95 2.40
N LEU A 114 14.90 -3.40 3.41
CA LEU A 114 13.50 -3.72 3.71
C LEU A 114 12.58 -3.31 2.56
N ILE A 115 12.70 -2.09 2.02
CA ILE A 115 11.89 -1.64 0.87
C ILE A 115 12.01 -2.61 -0.30
N GLN A 116 13.25 -2.99 -0.65
CA GLN A 116 13.51 -3.91 -1.76
C GLN A 116 13.00 -5.33 -1.48
N ALA A 117 13.30 -5.86 -0.29
CA ALA A 117 12.91 -7.21 0.09
C ALA A 117 11.39 -7.35 0.23
N ASN A 118 10.68 -6.31 0.67
CA ASN A 118 9.24 -6.39 0.90
C ASN A 118 8.47 -6.75 -0.38
N SER A 119 8.85 -6.17 -1.52
CA SER A 119 8.23 -6.50 -2.82
C SER A 119 8.42 -7.98 -3.18
N GLU A 120 9.65 -8.48 -3.06
CA GLU A 120 10.00 -9.88 -3.36
C GLU A 120 9.35 -10.86 -2.39
N LEU A 121 9.36 -10.55 -1.09
CA LEU A 121 8.73 -11.37 -0.06
C LEU A 121 7.22 -11.46 -0.27
N ASN A 122 6.57 -10.35 -0.60
CA ASN A 122 5.14 -10.32 -0.87
C ASN A 122 4.77 -11.17 -2.09
N ARG A 123 5.56 -11.09 -3.16
CA ARG A 123 5.37 -11.95 -4.34
C ARG A 123 5.52 -13.43 -3.98
N ARG A 124 6.57 -13.78 -3.23
CA ARG A 124 6.77 -15.17 -2.76
C ARG A 124 5.64 -15.66 -1.86
N MET A 125 5.11 -14.82 -0.99
CA MET A 125 3.97 -15.16 -0.15
C MET A 125 2.72 -15.45 -0.99
N GLU A 126 2.45 -14.65 -2.03
CA GLU A 126 1.36 -14.92 -2.98
C GLU A 126 1.57 -16.26 -3.71
N ASP A 127 2.76 -16.49 -4.25
CA ASP A 127 3.10 -17.73 -4.96
C ASP A 127 2.91 -18.96 -4.06
N ILE A 128 3.40 -18.92 -2.81
CA ILE A 128 3.23 -20.01 -1.84
C ILE A 128 1.75 -20.28 -1.56
N MET A 129 0.94 -19.24 -1.38
CA MET A 129 -0.50 -19.41 -1.13
C MET A 129 -1.23 -19.99 -2.34
N LEU A 130 -0.89 -19.54 -3.55
CA LEU A 130 -1.45 -20.10 -4.79
C LEU A 130 -1.08 -21.57 -4.98
N THR A 131 0.17 -21.95 -4.68
CA THR A 131 0.59 -23.35 -4.66
C THR A 131 -0.24 -24.15 -3.66
N LYS A 132 -0.39 -23.66 -2.42
CA LYS A 132 -1.20 -24.35 -1.40
C LYS A 132 -2.67 -24.53 -1.80
N ILE A 133 -3.27 -23.52 -2.42
CA ILE A 133 -4.64 -23.60 -2.94
C ILE A 133 -4.72 -24.64 -4.06
N SER A 134 -3.74 -24.65 -4.96
CA SER A 134 -3.68 -25.63 -6.05
C SER A 134 -3.54 -27.05 -5.50
N ASP A 135 -2.59 -27.29 -4.59
CA ASP A 135 -2.38 -28.58 -3.93
C ASP A 135 -3.64 -29.05 -3.20
N TYR A 136 -4.33 -28.14 -2.50
CA TYR A 136 -5.60 -28.44 -1.85
C TYR A 136 -6.67 -28.88 -2.86
N ILE A 137 -6.79 -28.18 -4.00
CA ILE A 137 -7.76 -28.52 -5.05
C ILE A 137 -7.44 -29.89 -5.67
N PHE A 138 -6.19 -30.10 -6.07
CA PHE A 138 -5.75 -31.37 -6.66
C PHE A 138 -5.94 -32.54 -5.70
N THR A 139 -5.43 -32.42 -4.47
CA THR A 139 -5.54 -33.49 -3.46
C THR A 139 -7.00 -33.78 -3.11
N SER A 140 -7.83 -32.74 -2.95
CA SER A 140 -9.27 -32.92 -2.67
C SER A 140 -9.98 -33.65 -3.81
N SER A 141 -9.64 -33.32 -5.07
CA SER A 141 -10.16 -34.01 -6.25
C SER A 141 -9.74 -35.47 -6.30
N GLU A 142 -8.47 -35.79 -6.01
CA GLU A 142 -7.97 -37.17 -5.94
C GLU A 142 -8.69 -38.00 -4.87
N HIS A 143 -9.11 -37.37 -3.77
CA HIS A 143 -9.86 -38.00 -2.69
C HIS A 143 -11.39 -37.97 -2.91
N GLY A 144 -11.86 -37.47 -4.06
CA GLY A 144 -13.28 -37.46 -4.42
C GLY A 144 -14.11 -36.36 -3.74
N PHE A 145 -13.49 -35.36 -3.13
CA PHE A 145 -14.18 -34.20 -2.58
C PHE A 145 -14.49 -33.17 -3.67
N SER A 146 -15.73 -32.65 -3.69
CA SER A 146 -16.12 -31.55 -4.57
C SER A 146 -15.87 -30.21 -3.87
N ILE A 147 -15.02 -29.37 -4.46
CA ILE A 147 -14.81 -27.99 -3.98
C ILE A 147 -15.75 -27.06 -4.75
N PRO A 148 -16.64 -26.30 -4.08
CA PRO A 148 -17.37 -25.22 -4.72
C PRO A 148 -16.40 -24.08 -5.05
N LEU A 149 -16.28 -23.76 -6.35
CA LEU A 149 -15.45 -22.68 -6.89
C LEU A 149 -16.25 -21.40 -7.14
#